data_AF-A0A429AP18-F1
#
_entry.id   AF-A0A429AP18-F1
#
_cell.length_a   1.000
_cell.length_b   1.000
_cell.length_c   1.000
_cell.angle_alpha   90.00
_cell.angle_beta   90.00
_cell.angle_gamma   90.00
#
_symmetry.space_group_name_H-M   'P 1'
#
loop_
_entity.id
_entity.type
_entity.pdbx_description
1 polymer ?
#
loop_
_entity_poly.entity_id
_entity_poly.type
_entity_poly.pdbx_seq_one_letter_code
_entity_poly.pdbx_strand_id
1 'polypeptide(L)'
;MIKTLVRTGAAALASAAVLSLVAASPAAAGSDWNGCKSGNVCLYTGASLTYQTPGPIPDGKRFFVIVNNGNYDPGRDHVHFQYQRYGSSTWQSKCLHYRPDSGSTLDLGEDFASAQIRNMYWGGEC
;
A
#
# COMPACT_ATOMS: atom_id res chain seq x y z
N MET A 1 -25.75 2.26 74.37
CA MET A 1 -24.59 3.10 73.96
C MET A 1 -23.40 2.19 73.75
N ILE A 2 -22.91 2.06 72.51
CA ILE A 2 -21.50 1.77 72.16
C ILE A 2 -21.34 2.33 70.74
N LYS A 3 -20.43 3.30 70.60
CA LYS A 3 -19.97 3.92 69.35
C LYS A 3 -18.80 3.09 68.82
N THR A 4 -18.81 2.71 67.55
CA THR A 4 -17.56 2.27 66.88
C THR A 4 -17.49 2.74 65.43
N LEU A 5 -16.78 3.85 65.30
CA LEU A 5 -15.88 4.33 64.24
C LEU A 5 -15.84 3.66 62.85
N VAL A 6 -16.04 4.56 61.87
CA VAL A 6 -15.65 4.53 60.46
C VAL A 6 -14.15 4.21 60.27
N ARG A 7 -13.80 3.41 59.26
CA ARG A 7 -12.52 3.55 58.56
C ARG A 7 -12.66 3.23 57.06
N THR A 8 -12.45 4.28 56.28
CA THR A 8 -12.29 4.37 54.83
C THR A 8 -11.05 3.63 54.35
N GLY A 9 -11.14 3.02 53.15
CA GLY A 9 -10.00 2.40 52.48
C GLY A 9 -10.34 2.04 51.03
N ALA A 10 -10.57 3.04 50.18
CA ALA A 10 -10.64 2.83 48.73
C ALA A 10 -9.21 2.79 48.17
N ALA A 11 -8.72 1.61 47.81
CA ALA A 11 -7.47 1.44 47.10
C ALA A 11 -7.73 1.64 45.59
N ALA A 12 -7.43 2.84 45.08
CA ALA A 12 -7.43 3.11 43.65
C ALA A 12 -6.14 2.54 43.02
N LEU A 13 -6.25 1.41 42.33
CA LEU A 13 -5.19 0.88 41.47
C LEU A 13 -5.13 1.71 40.19
N ALA A 14 -4.21 2.67 40.12
CA ALA A 14 -3.92 3.40 38.90
C ALA A 14 -3.02 2.54 37.99
N SER A 15 -3.63 1.82 37.04
CA SER A 15 -2.90 1.12 35.98
C SER A 15 -2.36 2.13 34.98
N ALA A 16 -1.06 2.45 35.07
CA ALA A 16 -0.35 3.22 34.06
C ALA A 16 -0.15 2.35 32.80
N ALA A 17 -0.99 2.56 31.79
CA ALA A 17 -0.80 1.97 30.47
C ALA A 17 0.38 2.67 29.78
N VAL A 18 1.53 1.99 29.70
CA VAL A 18 2.68 2.44 28.92
C VAL A 18 2.34 2.28 27.44
N LEU A 19 1.95 3.37 26.78
CA LEU A 19 1.82 3.44 25.33
C LEU A 19 3.22 3.41 24.73
N SER A 20 3.69 2.22 24.38
CA SER A 20 4.88 2.06 23.55
C SER A 20 4.61 2.65 22.16
N LEU A 21 5.05 3.89 21.94
CA LEU A 21 5.14 4.49 20.61
C LEU A 21 6.19 3.71 19.82
N VAL A 22 5.73 2.75 19.02
CA VAL A 22 6.60 2.07 18.05
C VAL A 22 6.89 3.08 16.95
N ALA A 23 8.06 3.72 17.02
CA ALA A 23 8.57 4.54 15.93
C ALA A 23 8.87 3.60 14.75
N ALA A 24 7.99 3.55 13.76
CA ALA A 24 8.27 2.87 12.51
C ALA A 24 9.46 3.58 11.85
N SER A 25 10.56 2.84 11.63
CA SER A 25 11.68 3.36 10.85
C SER A 25 11.20 3.62 9.41
N PRO A 26 11.58 4.74 8.78
CA PRO A 26 11.20 4.99 7.40
C PRO A 26 11.78 3.89 6.51
N ALA A 27 10.94 3.30 5.65
CA ALA A 27 11.36 2.33 4.66
C ALA A 27 12.49 2.91 3.79
N ALA A 28 13.56 2.15 3.59
CA ALA A 28 14.71 2.61 2.82
C ALA A 28 14.31 2.88 1.37
N ALA A 29 14.72 4.03 0.82
CA ALA A 29 14.54 4.34 -0.59
C ALA A 29 15.38 3.35 -1.44
N GLY A 30 14.72 2.70 -2.39
CA GLY A 30 15.35 1.93 -3.47
C GLY A 30 15.87 2.79 -4.62
N SER A 31 16.18 2.15 -5.75
CA SER A 31 16.64 2.83 -6.97
C SER A 31 15.49 3.22 -7.89
N ASP A 32 15.68 4.28 -8.68
CA ASP A 32 14.78 4.58 -9.80
C ASP A 32 14.81 3.45 -10.84
N TRP A 33 13.68 3.24 -11.54
CA TRP A 33 13.56 2.23 -12.58
C TRP A 33 12.83 2.79 -13.80
N ASN A 34 13.49 2.88 -14.95
CA ASN A 34 12.88 3.39 -16.18
C ASN A 34 12.11 4.71 -15.97
N GLY A 35 12.71 5.63 -15.21
CA GLY A 35 12.11 6.93 -14.83
C GLY A 35 11.06 6.88 -13.71
N CYS A 36 10.63 5.70 -13.27
CA CYS A 36 9.82 5.52 -12.07
C CYS A 36 10.69 5.76 -10.83
N LYS A 37 10.34 6.78 -10.04
CA LYS A 37 11.10 7.09 -8.83
C LYS A 37 10.89 6.02 -7.78
N SER A 38 11.90 5.81 -6.94
CA SER A 38 11.72 4.96 -5.76
C SER A 38 10.62 5.49 -4.83
N GLY A 39 9.84 4.59 -4.25
CA GLY A 39 8.70 4.90 -3.39
C GLY A 39 7.39 5.07 -4.16
N ASN A 40 7.39 4.92 -5.48
CA ASN A 40 6.21 5.17 -6.32
C ASN A 40 5.66 3.91 -6.97
N VAL A 41 4.35 3.95 -7.25
CA VAL A 41 3.73 3.11 -8.28
C VAL A 41 3.66 3.90 -9.57
N CYS A 42 3.98 3.24 -10.68
CA CYS A 42 4.15 3.89 -11.98
C CYS A 42 3.33 3.23 -13.06
N LEU A 43 2.70 4.06 -13.91
CA LEU A 43 1.96 3.65 -15.08
C LEU A 43 2.70 4.04 -16.35
N TYR A 44 2.73 3.13 -17.31
CA TYR A 44 3.33 3.34 -18.61
C TYR A 44 2.33 3.09 -19.73
N THR A 45 2.52 3.81 -20.83
CA THR A 45 1.87 3.57 -22.12
C THR A 45 2.94 3.23 -23.14
N GLY A 46 3.04 1.95 -23.52
CA GLY A 46 4.24 1.44 -24.17
C GLY A 46 5.47 1.62 -23.27
N ALA A 47 6.57 2.13 -23.82
CA ALA A 47 7.81 2.40 -23.07
C ALA A 47 7.81 3.73 -22.29
N SER A 48 6.78 4.56 -22.44
CA SER A 48 6.75 5.91 -21.87
C SER A 48 6.05 5.94 -20.52
N LEU A 49 6.73 6.48 -19.50
CA LEU A 49 6.14 6.76 -18.20
C LEU A 49 5.09 7.87 -18.33
N THR A 50 3.84 7.60 -17.96
CA THR A 50 2.74 8.55 -18.10
C THR A 50 2.20 9.04 -16.76
N TYR A 51 2.42 8.29 -15.68
CA TYR A 51 1.99 8.67 -14.35
C TYR A 51 2.82 7.96 -13.28
N GLN A 52 3.06 8.63 -12.16
CA GLN A 52 3.62 8.02 -10.97
C GLN A 52 3.12 8.72 -9.71
N THR A 53 3.04 7.99 -8.61
CA THR A 53 2.61 8.53 -7.30
C THR A 53 3.16 7.68 -6.15
N PRO A 54 3.50 8.29 -4.99
CA PRO A 54 3.80 7.55 -3.77
C PRO A 54 2.53 7.07 -3.05
N GLY A 55 1.37 7.60 -3.42
CA GLY A 55 0.08 7.29 -2.82
C GLY A 55 -0.83 6.46 -3.74
N PRO A 56 -2.14 6.51 -3.50
CA PRO A 56 -3.09 5.82 -4.37
C PRO A 56 -3.10 6.40 -5.79
N ILE A 57 -3.22 5.52 -6.78
CA ILE A 57 -3.48 5.92 -8.16
C ILE A 57 -4.97 6.29 -8.29
N PRO A 58 -5.33 7.46 -8.83
CA PRO A 58 -6.73 7.82 -9.06
C PRO A 58 -7.44 6.82 -9.98
N ASP A 59 -8.69 6.50 -9.62
CA ASP A 59 -9.56 5.64 -10.42
C ASP A 59 -9.72 6.16 -11.87
N GLY A 60 -9.82 5.22 -12.81
CA GLY A 60 -9.97 5.51 -14.24
C GLY A 60 -8.67 5.84 -14.97
N LYS A 61 -7.53 5.98 -14.28
CA LYS A 61 -6.22 6.10 -14.93
C LYS A 61 -5.95 4.87 -15.79
N ARG A 62 -5.37 5.09 -16.97
CA ARG A 62 -5.11 4.05 -17.97
C ARG A 62 -3.65 3.66 -18.00
N PHE A 63 -3.37 2.40 -18.29
CA PHE A 63 -2.02 1.86 -18.41
C PHE A 63 -1.94 0.68 -19.38
N PHE A 64 -0.74 0.46 -19.90
CA PHE A 64 -0.32 -0.80 -20.53
C PHE A 64 0.56 -1.60 -19.57
N VAL A 65 1.46 -0.91 -18.87
CA VAL A 65 2.29 -1.49 -17.82
C VAL A 65 2.09 -0.72 -16.52
N ILE A 66 1.96 -1.44 -15.41
CA ILE A 66 1.99 -0.89 -14.05
C ILE A 66 3.11 -1.59 -13.27
N VAL A 67 3.90 -0.80 -12.55
CA VAL A 67 5.04 -1.27 -11.75
C VAL A 67 4.96 -0.73 -10.34
N ASN A 68 5.18 -1.60 -9.36
CA ASN A 68 5.45 -1.24 -7.98
C ASN A 68 6.96 -1.02 -7.79
N ASN A 69 7.40 0.24 -7.85
CA ASN A 69 8.76 0.64 -7.47
C ASN A 69 8.74 1.35 -6.12
N GLY A 70 7.98 0.81 -5.16
CA GLY A 70 7.85 1.31 -3.81
C GLY A 70 9.17 1.31 -3.04
N ASN A 71 9.07 1.39 -1.71
CA ASN A 71 10.20 1.16 -0.82
C ASN A 71 10.00 -0.20 -0.16
N TYR A 72 11.09 -0.92 0.06
CA TYR A 72 11.02 -2.20 0.76
C TYR A 72 10.53 -1.97 2.19
N ASP A 73 9.40 -2.57 2.51
CA ASP A 73 8.74 -2.49 3.82
C ASP A 73 8.03 -3.81 4.07
N PRO A 74 8.71 -4.77 4.74
CA PRO A 74 8.18 -6.12 4.91
C PRO A 74 6.74 -6.15 5.40
N GLY A 75 5.86 -6.79 4.64
CA GLY A 75 4.44 -6.93 4.98
C GLY A 75 3.59 -5.68 4.76
N ARG A 76 4.09 -4.63 4.08
CA ARG A 76 3.33 -3.41 3.74
C ARG A 76 3.68 -2.78 2.38
N ASP A 77 4.58 -3.38 1.65
CA ASP A 77 5.13 -2.89 0.38
C ASP A 77 4.40 -3.43 -0.86
N HIS A 78 3.24 -4.06 -0.67
CA HIS A 78 2.45 -4.63 -1.75
C HIS A 78 1.39 -3.65 -2.24
N VAL A 79 1.15 -3.65 -3.54
CA VAL A 79 0.19 -2.77 -4.21
C VAL A 79 -1.01 -3.57 -4.68
N HIS A 80 -2.14 -3.34 -4.03
CA HIS A 80 -3.42 -3.97 -4.36
C HIS A 80 -4.25 -3.03 -5.23
N PHE A 81 -4.89 -3.55 -6.27
CA PHE A 81 -5.82 -2.78 -7.10
C PHE A 81 -6.74 -3.68 -7.91
N GLN A 82 -7.72 -3.08 -8.56
CA GLN A 82 -8.52 -3.72 -9.60
C GLN A 82 -8.25 -3.06 -10.96
N TYR A 83 -8.26 -3.85 -12.02
CA TYR A 83 -8.14 -3.35 -13.38
C TYR A 83 -9.18 -3.96 -14.31
N GLN A 84 -9.58 -3.20 -15.32
CA GLN A 84 -10.49 -3.63 -16.38
C GLN A 84 -9.83 -3.34 -17.72
N ARG A 85 -9.60 -4.38 -18.52
CA ARG A 85 -9.07 -4.26 -19.88
C ARG A 85 -10.09 -3.53 -20.76
N TYR A 86 -9.63 -2.68 -21.67
CA TYR A 86 -10.52 -2.04 -22.62
C TYR A 86 -11.32 -3.07 -23.43
N GLY A 87 -12.61 -2.80 -23.62
CA GLY A 87 -13.54 -3.73 -24.26
C GLY A 87 -14.05 -4.86 -23.35
N SER A 88 -13.52 -5.00 -22.13
CA SER A 88 -14.04 -5.93 -21.13
C SER A 88 -15.03 -5.24 -20.17
N SER A 89 -16.04 -5.97 -19.73
CA SER A 89 -16.93 -5.57 -18.63
C SER A 89 -16.46 -6.09 -17.27
N THR A 90 -15.41 -6.92 -17.22
CA THR A 90 -14.95 -7.61 -16.01
C THR A 90 -13.79 -6.86 -15.34
N TRP A 91 -13.90 -6.68 -14.04
CA TRP A 91 -12.80 -6.20 -13.21
C TRP A 91 -12.02 -7.38 -12.64
N GLN A 92 -10.68 -7.31 -12.73
CA GLN A 92 -9.76 -8.30 -12.21
C GLN A 92 -8.99 -7.70 -11.04
N SER A 93 -8.82 -8.44 -9.94
CA SER A 93 -7.98 -8.01 -8.82
C SER A 93 -6.52 -8.37 -9.10
N LYS A 94 -5.60 -7.50 -8.70
CA LYS A 94 -4.16 -7.72 -8.76
C LYS A 94 -3.50 -7.22 -7.48
N CYS A 95 -2.46 -7.95 -7.09
CA CYS A 95 -1.51 -7.55 -6.07
C CYS A 95 -0.11 -7.59 -6.70
N LEU A 96 0.68 -6.53 -6.50
CA LEU A 96 2.06 -6.43 -6.99
C LEU A 96 3.02 -6.40 -5.82
N HIS A 97 4.06 -7.22 -5.90
CA HIS A 97 5.16 -7.25 -4.94
C HIS A 97 6.09 -6.04 -5.12
N TYR A 98 6.92 -5.77 -4.14
CA TYR A 98 8.00 -4.79 -4.28
C TYR A 98 9.00 -5.21 -5.37
N ARG A 99 9.45 -4.29 -6.22
CA ARG A 99 10.55 -4.54 -7.17
C ARG A 99 11.88 -4.62 -6.41
N PRO A 100 12.76 -5.62 -6.64
CA PRO A 100 12.88 -6.43 -7.85
C PRO A 100 12.23 -7.82 -7.80
N ASP A 101 11.35 -8.08 -6.85
CA ASP A 101 10.76 -9.41 -6.70
C ASP A 101 9.86 -9.77 -7.89
N SER A 102 9.69 -11.08 -8.08
CA SER A 102 8.75 -11.58 -9.08
C SER A 102 7.33 -11.06 -8.79
N GLY A 103 6.63 -10.56 -9.81
CA GLY A 103 5.28 -10.04 -9.63
C GLY A 103 5.20 -8.56 -9.25
N SER A 104 6.31 -7.81 -9.31
CA SER A 104 6.30 -6.35 -9.14
C SER A 104 5.65 -5.57 -10.30
N THR A 105 5.38 -6.26 -11.40
CA THR A 105 4.91 -5.67 -12.65
C THR A 105 3.71 -6.43 -13.18
N LEU A 106 2.71 -5.69 -13.66
CA LEU A 106 1.70 -6.21 -14.59
C LEU A 106 1.91 -5.51 -15.94
N ASP A 107 2.31 -6.29 -16.92
CA ASP A 107 2.38 -5.90 -18.32
C ASP A 107 1.24 -6.57 -19.07
N LEU A 108 0.42 -5.79 -19.76
CA LEU A 108 -0.70 -6.30 -20.54
C LEU A 108 -0.26 -6.79 -21.93
N GLY A 109 0.97 -6.49 -22.38
CA GLY A 109 1.46 -6.82 -23.71
C GLY A 109 0.91 -5.90 -24.81
N GLU A 110 1.53 -5.97 -25.99
CA GLU A 110 1.16 -5.14 -27.15
C GLU A 110 -0.16 -5.57 -27.81
N ASP A 111 -0.57 -6.83 -27.61
CA ASP A 111 -1.79 -7.40 -28.20
C ASP A 111 -3.10 -6.95 -27.53
N PHE A 112 -3.00 -6.25 -26.40
CA PHE A 112 -4.15 -5.83 -25.61
C PHE A 112 -4.29 -4.31 -25.59
N ALA A 113 -5.54 -3.83 -25.70
CA ALA A 113 -5.86 -2.45 -25.44
C ALA A 113 -5.66 -2.12 -23.93
N SER A 114 -5.18 -0.91 -23.63
CA SER A 114 -4.94 -0.43 -22.26
C SER A 114 -6.03 -0.81 -21.26
N ALA A 115 -5.65 -1.05 -20.00
CA ALA A 115 -6.61 -1.20 -18.91
C ALA A 115 -6.81 0.13 -18.17
N GLN A 116 -7.92 0.24 -17.47
CA GLN A 116 -8.13 1.26 -16.44
C GLN A 116 -8.05 0.64 -15.04
N ILE A 117 -7.51 1.40 -14.09
CA ILE A 117 -7.35 1.00 -12.69
C ILE A 117 -8.46 1.56 -11.81
N ARG A 118 -8.73 0.90 -10.68
CA ARG A 118 -9.48 1.46 -9.55
C ARG A 118 -9.09 0.84 -8.22
N ASN A 119 -9.53 1.44 -7.12
CA ASN A 119 -9.41 0.91 -5.75
C ASN A 119 -7.96 0.54 -5.41
N MET A 120 -6.98 1.35 -5.83
CA MET A 120 -5.58 1.07 -5.55
C MET A 120 -5.23 1.48 -4.11
N TYR A 121 -4.51 0.61 -3.40
CA TYR A 121 -3.95 0.89 -2.07
C TYR A 121 -2.66 0.11 -1.82
N TRP A 122 -1.84 0.62 -0.88
CA TRP A 122 -0.70 -0.10 -0.32
C TRP A 122 -1.18 -0.99 0.83
N GLY A 123 -0.75 -2.24 0.87
CA GLY A 123 -1.19 -3.23 1.84
C GLY A 123 -0.14 -4.30 2.11
N GLY A 124 -0.54 -5.33 2.86
CA GLY A 124 0.32 -6.47 3.15
C GLY A 124 0.37 -7.49 2.02
N GLU A 125 0.96 -8.65 2.32
CA GLU A 125 1.25 -9.73 1.37
C GLU A 125 0.06 -10.07 0.45
N CYS A 126 0.41 -10.45 -0.79
CA CYS A 126 -0.48 -11.22 -1.66
C CYS A 126 -0.62 -12.67 -1.11
#